data_AF-A0A644ZDV4-F1
#
_entry.id   AF-A0A644ZDV4-F1
#
_cell.length_a   1.000
_cell.length_b   1.000
_cell.length_c   1.000
_cell.angle_alpha   90.00
_cell.angle_beta   90.00
_cell.angle_gamma   90.00
#
_symmetry.space_group_name_H-M   'P 1'
#
loop_
_entity.id
_entity.type
_entity.pdbx_description
1 polymer ?
#
loop_
_entity_poly.entity_id
_entity_poly.type
_entity_poly.pdbx_seq_one_letter_code
_entity_poly.pdbx_strand_id
1 'polypeptide(L)' 'MSNLKYLTPQKPITEIMRERAEQAEQQNVDLYEAVAGLYEELGAAYEQIAALEDRVAKIEEGGK' A
#
# COMPACT_ATOMS: atom_id res chain seq x y z
N MET A 1 -44.22 13.77 -26.30
CA MET A 1 -42.87 14.33 -26.12
C MET A 1 -42.23 13.58 -24.96
N SER A 2 -41.09 12.95 -25.19
CA SER A 2 -40.38 12.13 -24.20
C SER A 2 -39.88 13.00 -23.04
N ASN A 3 -40.16 12.59 -21.81
CA ASN A 3 -39.63 13.21 -20.59
C ASN A 3 -38.11 13.01 -20.53
N LEU A 4 -37.33 13.93 -21.09
CA LEU A 4 -35.89 13.99 -20.80
C LEU A 4 -35.70 14.49 -19.37
N LYS A 5 -35.38 13.55 -18.47
CA LYS A 5 -34.89 13.88 -17.14
C LYS A 5 -33.44 14.29 -17.28
N TYR A 6 -33.17 15.60 -17.35
CA TYR A 6 -31.82 16.11 -17.23
C TYR A 6 -31.28 15.66 -15.87
N LEU A 7 -30.24 14.85 -15.87
CA LEU A 7 -29.50 14.47 -14.68
C LEU A 7 -28.60 15.64 -14.29
N THR A 8 -29.20 16.71 -13.77
CA THR A 8 -28.43 17.79 -13.16
C THR A 8 -27.70 17.20 -11.96
N PRO A 9 -26.37 17.31 -11.88
CA PRO A 9 -25.63 16.90 -10.69
C PRO A 9 -26.18 17.65 -9.47
N GLN A 10 -26.39 16.94 -8.35
CA GLN A 10 -26.88 17.58 -7.12
C GLN A 10 -25.85 18.55 -6.50
N LYS A 11 -24.60 18.47 -6.95
CA LYS A 11 -23.47 19.31 -6.53
C LYS A 11 -22.82 20.00 -7.72
N PRO A 12 -22.21 21.19 -7.53
CA PRO A 12 -21.40 21.83 -8.56
C PRO A 12 -20.29 20.89 -9.05
N ILE A 13 -20.01 20.90 -10.36
CA ILE A 13 -18.96 20.06 -10.97
C ILE A 13 -17.60 20.31 -10.30
N THR A 14 -17.32 21.55 -9.91
CA THR A 14 -16.09 21.95 -9.21
C THR A 14 -15.91 21.22 -7.88
N GLU A 15 -16.99 21.04 -7.12
CA GLU A 15 -16.98 20.31 -5.85
C GLU A 15 -16.74 18.82 -6.11
N ILE A 16 -17.38 18.24 -7.11
CA ILE A 16 -17.19 16.83 -7.51
C ILE A 16 -15.73 16.57 -7.92
N MET A 17 -15.12 17.49 -8.69
CA MET A 17 -13.72 17.35 -9.09
C MET A 17 -12.77 17.48 -7.91
N ARG A 18 -13.05 18.38 -6.97
CA ARG A 18 -12.28 18.53 -5.74
C ARG A 18 -12.34 17.26 -4.88
N GLU A 19 -13.54 16.74 -4.61
CA GLU A 19 -13.73 15.50 -3.83
C GLU A 19 -12.98 14.32 -4.45
N ARG A 20 -13.00 14.19 -5.79
CA ARG A 20 -12.25 13.14 -6.49
C ARG A 20 -10.74 13.31 -6.37
N ALA A 21 -10.24 14.55 -6.39
CA ALA A 21 -8.82 14.82 -6.20
C ALA A 21 -8.38 14.48 -4.76
N GLU A 22 -9.16 14.88 -3.75
CA GLU A 22 -8.92 14.56 -2.35
C GLU A 22 -8.96 13.04 -2.09
N GLN A 23 -9.91 12.31 -2.70
CA GLN A 23 -9.97 10.85 -2.62
C GLN A 23 -8.76 10.17 -3.27
N ALA A 24 -8.31 10.66 -4.43
CA ALA A 24 -7.13 10.12 -5.10
C ALA A 24 -5.85 10.39 -4.27
N GLU A 25 -5.76 11.56 -3.65
CA GLU A 25 -4.66 11.90 -2.75
C GLU A 25 -4.64 10.96 -1.53
N GLN A 26 -5.78 10.72 -0.89
CA GLN A 26 -5.87 9.79 0.23
C GLN A 26 -5.49 8.36 -0.18
N GLN A 27 -5.98 7.88 -1.33
CA GLN A 27 -5.60 6.57 -1.84
C GLN A 27 -4.09 6.47 -2.09
N ASN A 28 -3.46 7.54 -2.58
CA ASN A 28 -2.02 7.56 -2.75
C ASN A 28 -1.29 7.46 -1.41
N VAL A 29 -1.75 8.18 -0.38
CA VAL A 29 -1.18 8.11 0.98
C VAL A 29 -1.30 6.68 1.51
N ASP A 30 -2.48 6.08 1.45
CA ASP A 30 -2.72 4.71 1.93
C ASP A 30 -1.81 3.68 1.21
N LEU A 31 -1.59 3.87 -0.10
CA LEU A 31 -0.67 3.03 -0.87
C LEU A 31 0.78 3.20 -0.43
N TYR A 32 1.23 4.43 -0.19
CA TYR A 32 2.59 4.68 0.30
C TYR A 32 2.83 4.08 1.67
N GLU A 33 1.84 4.18 2.58
CA GLU A 33 1.92 3.55 3.90
C GLU A 33 1.98 2.02 3.79
N ALA A 34 1.15 1.41 2.95
CA ALA A 34 1.18 -0.03 2.72
C ALA A 34 2.54 -0.50 2.16
N VAL A 35 3.11 0.25 1.21
CA VAL A 35 4.43 -0.05 0.64
C VAL A 35 5.53 0.09 1.70
N ALA A 36 5.48 1.12 2.56
CA ALA A 36 6.43 1.28 3.66
C ALA A 36 6.39 0.08 4.63
N GLY A 37 5.19 -0.35 5.03
CA GLY A 37 5.02 -1.54 5.88
C GLY A 37 5.61 -2.81 5.25
N LEU A 38 5.41 -3.02 3.94
CA LEU A 38 6.02 -4.15 3.23
C LEU A 38 7.55 -4.10 3.23
N TYR A 39 8.16 -2.92 3.14
CA TYR A 39 9.62 -2.79 3.24
C TYR A 39 10.13 -3.08 4.65
N GLU A 40 9.39 -2.69 5.69
CA GLU A 40 9.73 -3.05 7.07
C GLU A 40 9.68 -4.57 7.30
N GLU A 41 8.61 -5.22 6.85
CA GLU A 41 8.47 -6.68 6.90
C GLU A 41 9.59 -7.40 6.13
N LEU A 42 9.94 -6.88 4.94
CA LEU A 42 11.03 -7.41 4.14
C LEU A 42 12.39 -7.27 4.86
N GLY A 43 12.64 -6.13 5.51
CA GLY A 43 13.83 -5.93 6.35
C GLY A 43 13.90 -6.94 7.49
N ALA A 44 12.82 -7.12 8.23
CA ALA A 44 12.74 -8.11 9.31
C ALA A 44 12.96 -9.55 8.81
N ALA A 45 12.47 -9.89 7.60
CA ALA A 45 12.72 -11.18 6.99
C ALA A 45 14.21 -11.38 6.65
N TYR A 46 14.90 -10.37 6.12
CA TYR A 46 16.33 -10.43 5.86
C TYR A 46 17.15 -10.65 7.14
N GLU A 47 16.80 -9.96 8.23
CA GLU A 47 17.47 -10.16 9.53
C GLU A 47 17.30 -11.60 10.05
N GLN A 48 16.09 -12.16 9.92
CA GLN A 48 15.83 -13.55 10.29
C GLN A 48 16.62 -14.54 9.44
N ILE A 49 16.71 -14.31 8.13
CA ILE A 49 17.50 -15.14 7.20
C ILE A 49 18.97 -15.11 7.61
N ALA A 50 19.55 -13.93 7.84
CA ALA A 50 20.94 -13.81 8.27
C ALA A 50 21.21 -14.56 9.59
N ALA A 51 20.31 -14.43 10.56
CA ALA A 51 20.42 -15.16 11.82
C ALA A 51 20.31 -16.69 11.65
N LEU A 52 19.52 -17.17 10.68
CA LEU A 52 19.41 -18.59 10.35
C LEU A 52 20.66 -19.09 9.63
N GLU A 53 21.19 -18.33 8.68
CA GLU A 53 22.43 -18.65 7.97
C GLU A 53 23.60 -18.80 8.96
N ASP A 54 23.74 -17.88 9.92
CA ASP A 54 24.73 -17.95 10.99
C ASP A 54 24.60 -19.22 11.85
N ARG A 55 23.35 -19.62 12.14
CA ARG A 55 23.08 -20.84 12.92
C ARG A 55 23.42 -22.10 12.13
N VAL A 56 23.08 -22.12 10.85
CA VAL A 56 23.41 -23.24 9.95
C VAL A 56 24.92 -23.41 9.85
N ALA A 57 25.67 -22.33 9.61
CA ALA A 57 27.13 -22.36 9.51
C ALA A 57 27.77 -22.96 10.78
N LYS A 58 27.32 -22.54 11.98
CA LYS A 58 27.82 -23.08 13.26
C LYS A 58 27.54 -24.58 13.42
N ILE A 59 26.39 -25.06 12.96
CA ILE A 59 26.05 -26.49 13.01
C ILE A 59 26.92 -27.27 12.04
N GLU A 60 27.13 -26.77 10.83
CA GLU A 60 27.99 -27.40 9.82
C GLU A 60 29.46 -27.49 10.27
N GLU A 61 29.95 -26.50 11.02
CA GLU A 61 31.28 -26.51 11.62
C GLU A 61 31.39 -27.45 12.82
N GLY A 62 30.38 -27.50 13.70
CA GLY A 62 30.37 -28.32 14.92
C GLY A 62 29.95 -29.78 14.71
N GLY A 63 29.44 -30.14 13.53
CA GLY A 63 29.03 -31.50 13.15
C GLY A 63 30.13 -32.35 12.50
N LYS A 64 31.39 -31.87 12.49
CA LYS A 64 32.58 -32.61 12.05
C LYS A 64 33.31 -33.28 13.20
#